data_AF-A0A963DN26-F1
#
_entry.id   AF-A0A963DN26-F1
#
_cell.length_a   1.000
_cell.length_b   1.000
_cell.length_c   1.000
_cell.angle_alpha   90.00
_cell.angle_beta   90.00
_cell.angle_gamma   90.00
#
_symmetry.space_group_name_H-M   'P 1'
#
loop_
_entity.id
_entity.type
_entity.pdbx_description
1 polymer ?
#
loop_
_entity_poly.entity_id
_entity_poly.type
_entity_poly.pdbx_seq_one_letter_code
_entity_poly.pdbx_strand_id
1 'polypeptide(L)'
;MLCTLTRTGLSLVLTLAVATAGHTANHREAPLTALDPKADITDFYAFVSYDDSGKVTFILDVDPLLEPSNGPNYFPFDPEIVYAIRIDNNHDAVADLSFEFRFTTEIRAPNVFTGFVGAGSGIAAPSNSPAPVAPGTPLIPPAITALDGPGSEGLSLRQRYTVTLVQGRQQTTLAEGLIAVPTNVGPRTMPDYAGLTEQGVYHLDNGVRVFAGTVDDPFWIDLGAAFDSLNFRPGAFNTGIPGVLGDDQDEGNRSDTTNFAPDDVAGFNVNAIAIEAPITLLTADGHFHTADEPLATIGAWGATLRPRSKAYRRPGESPKLSPRLTQIQRMGNPLFNELLIGT
;
A
#
# COMPACT_ATOMS: atom_id res chain seq x y z
N MET A 1 -42.21 -7.54 65.65
CA MET A 1 -42.81 -7.83 64.33
C MET A 1 -42.06 -6.99 63.29
N LEU A 2 -40.86 -7.44 62.90
CA LEU A 2 -40.56 -8.14 61.65
C LEU A 2 -40.96 -7.38 60.37
N CYS A 3 -39.99 -6.68 59.77
CA CYS A 3 -39.74 -6.86 58.34
C CYS A 3 -38.27 -6.56 58.04
N THR A 4 -37.61 -7.57 57.49
CA THR A 4 -36.19 -7.69 57.15
C THR A 4 -35.83 -6.86 55.92
N LEU A 5 -34.80 -5.99 56.03
CA LEU A 5 -34.07 -5.50 54.85
C LEU A 5 -33.17 -6.62 54.33
N THR A 6 -33.55 -7.25 53.22
CA THR A 6 -32.69 -8.15 52.46
C THR A 6 -31.76 -7.34 51.56
N ARG A 7 -30.46 -7.53 51.80
CA ARG A 7 -29.36 -7.25 50.88
C ARG A 7 -29.60 -7.95 49.54
N THR A 8 -29.59 -7.21 48.45
CA THR A 8 -29.15 -7.70 47.14
C THR A 8 -28.15 -6.70 46.60
N GLY A 9 -26.87 -7.06 46.75
CA GLY A 9 -25.78 -6.36 46.10
C GLY A 9 -25.82 -6.69 44.61
N LEU A 10 -25.97 -5.67 43.79
CA LEU A 10 -25.54 -5.74 42.40
C LEU A 10 -24.10 -5.24 42.39
N SER A 11 -23.18 -6.18 42.60
CA SER A 11 -21.77 -5.95 42.28
C SER A 11 -21.71 -5.69 40.78
N LEU A 12 -21.69 -4.41 40.41
CA LEU A 12 -21.13 -3.95 39.15
C LEU A 12 -19.64 -4.31 39.25
N VAL A 13 -19.32 -5.57 38.92
CA VAL A 13 -17.94 -5.97 38.69
C VAL A 13 -17.52 -5.13 37.50
N LEU A 14 -16.81 -4.07 37.84
CA LEU A 14 -15.95 -3.30 36.99
C LEU A 14 -14.94 -4.30 36.42
N THR A 15 -15.34 -5.04 35.38
CA THR A 15 -14.43 -5.52 34.35
C THR A 15 -13.92 -4.26 33.66
N LEU A 16 -13.05 -3.54 34.37
CA LEU A 16 -11.93 -2.87 33.73
C LEU A 16 -11.23 -4.01 33.01
N ALA A 17 -11.60 -4.21 31.74
CA ALA A 17 -10.74 -4.90 30.82
C ALA A 17 -9.40 -4.21 31.01
N VAL A 18 -8.44 -4.94 31.60
CA VAL A 18 -7.06 -4.66 31.35
C VAL A 18 -6.97 -4.84 29.85
N ALA A 19 -7.14 -3.74 29.11
CA ALA A 19 -6.77 -3.68 27.72
C ALA A 19 -5.26 -3.95 27.76
N THR A 20 -4.89 -5.23 27.64
CA THR A 20 -3.57 -5.56 27.14
C THR A 20 -3.44 -4.72 25.90
N ALA A 21 -2.38 -3.90 25.82
CA ALA A 21 -2.03 -3.21 24.60
C ALA A 21 -1.80 -4.28 23.54
N GLY A 22 -2.88 -4.71 22.89
CA GLY A 22 -2.82 -5.53 21.71
C GLY A 22 -2.17 -4.67 20.66
N HIS A 23 -1.22 -5.24 19.92
CA HIS A 23 -0.82 -4.67 18.64
C HIS A 23 -1.97 -4.90 17.67
N THR A 24 -3.04 -4.12 17.84
CA THR A 24 -4.20 -4.15 16.95
C THR A 24 -3.78 -3.61 15.59
N ALA A 25 -4.57 -3.96 14.57
CA ALA A 25 -4.45 -3.25 13.32
C ALA A 25 -4.77 -1.77 13.55
N ASN A 26 -4.16 -0.93 12.73
CA ASN A 26 -4.42 0.50 12.70
C ASN A 26 -4.37 0.97 11.24
N HIS A 27 -5.00 2.10 10.96
CA HIS A 27 -5.07 2.77 9.66
C HIS A 27 -4.68 4.24 9.87
N ARG A 28 -5.02 5.12 8.93
CA ARG A 28 -4.73 6.55 8.92
C ARG A 28 -5.18 7.27 10.18
N GLU A 29 -6.20 6.76 10.88
CA GLU A 29 -6.74 7.35 12.10
C GLU A 29 -5.79 7.24 13.30
N ALA A 30 -4.82 6.32 13.25
CA ALA A 30 -3.87 6.19 14.33
C ALA A 30 -2.86 7.37 14.33
N PRO A 31 -2.56 7.97 15.50
CA PRO A 31 -1.75 9.20 15.57
C PRO A 31 -0.36 9.10 14.94
N LEU A 32 0.24 7.91 14.91
CA LEU A 32 1.58 7.72 14.37
C LEU A 32 1.59 7.62 12.84
N THR A 33 0.64 6.90 12.25
CA THR A 33 0.48 6.73 10.80
C THR A 33 -0.09 7.99 10.14
N ALA A 34 -0.96 8.73 10.84
CA ALA A 34 -1.42 10.06 10.41
C ALA A 34 -0.28 11.07 10.15
N LEU A 35 0.84 10.92 10.89
CA LEU A 35 2.04 11.76 10.74
C LEU A 35 3.11 11.13 9.84
N ASP A 36 2.86 9.92 9.34
CA ASP A 36 3.79 9.10 8.58
C ASP A 36 3.06 8.32 7.46
N PRO A 37 2.52 9.03 6.45
CA PRO A 37 1.67 8.42 5.43
C PRO A 37 2.38 7.34 4.62
N LYS A 38 3.71 7.40 4.48
CA LYS A 38 4.49 6.38 3.77
C LYS A 38 4.56 5.03 4.49
N ALA A 39 4.28 5.03 5.79
CA ALA A 39 4.15 3.81 6.59
C ALA A 39 2.69 3.36 6.70
N ASP A 40 1.74 4.20 6.28
CA ASP A 40 0.31 3.94 6.37
C ASP A 40 -0.11 2.87 5.37
N ILE A 41 -0.49 1.70 5.86
CA ILE A 41 -1.11 0.63 5.10
C ILE A 41 -2.57 1.02 4.87
N THR A 42 -2.96 1.19 3.60
CA THR A 42 -4.34 1.48 3.23
C THR A 42 -5.12 0.18 3.22
N ASP A 43 -4.59 -0.82 2.51
CA ASP A 43 -5.25 -2.09 2.28
C ASP A 43 -4.27 -3.25 2.18
N PHE A 44 -4.77 -4.44 2.49
CA PHE A 44 -4.08 -5.69 2.24
C PHE A 44 -5.02 -6.73 1.65
N TYR A 45 -4.66 -7.23 0.47
CA TYR A 45 -5.42 -8.22 -0.28
C TYR A 45 -4.69 -9.55 -0.29
N ALA A 46 -5.44 -10.66 -0.18
CA ALA A 46 -4.92 -12.00 -0.27
C ALA A 46 -5.96 -12.91 -0.97
N PHE A 47 -5.59 -13.51 -2.09
CA PHE A 47 -6.47 -14.39 -2.85
C PHE A 47 -5.68 -15.43 -3.65
N VAL A 48 -6.27 -16.59 -3.90
CA VAL A 48 -5.70 -17.57 -4.85
C VAL A 48 -5.64 -16.91 -6.23
N SER A 49 -4.49 -16.98 -6.89
CA SER A 49 -4.28 -16.26 -8.16
C SER A 49 -5.30 -16.70 -9.21
N TYR A 50 -5.88 -15.72 -9.91
CA TYR A 50 -6.78 -15.96 -11.04
C TYR A 50 -6.05 -16.56 -12.25
N ASP A 51 -4.75 -16.29 -12.37
CA ASP A 51 -3.90 -16.79 -13.46
C ASP A 51 -3.42 -18.23 -13.20
N ASP A 52 -3.22 -18.60 -11.93
CA ASP A 52 -2.69 -19.90 -11.52
C ASP A 52 -3.21 -20.32 -10.14
N SER A 53 -4.10 -21.33 -10.11
CA SER A 53 -4.68 -21.85 -8.86
C SER A 53 -3.69 -22.52 -7.92
N GLY A 54 -2.45 -22.78 -8.37
CA GLY A 54 -1.35 -23.28 -7.53
C GLY A 54 -0.64 -22.18 -6.73
N LYS A 55 -1.08 -20.93 -6.83
CA LYS A 55 -0.44 -19.76 -6.25
C LYS A 55 -1.41 -18.86 -5.48
N VAL A 56 -0.85 -18.01 -4.64
CA VAL A 56 -1.56 -16.96 -3.91
C VAL A 56 -0.97 -15.61 -4.27
N THR A 57 -1.84 -14.65 -4.56
CA THR A 57 -1.50 -13.25 -4.74
C THR A 57 -1.76 -12.49 -3.46
N PHE A 58 -0.75 -11.73 -3.02
CA PHE A 58 -0.84 -10.76 -1.94
C PHE A 58 -0.56 -9.36 -2.51
N ILE A 59 -1.33 -8.37 -2.07
CA ILE A 59 -1.14 -6.96 -2.43
C ILE A 59 -1.14 -6.16 -1.13
N LEU A 60 -0.11 -5.35 -0.95
CA LEU A 60 0.05 -4.42 0.16
C LEU A 60 0.06 -3.00 -0.40
N ASP A 61 -0.98 -2.24 -0.08
CA ASP A 61 -1.12 -0.85 -0.50
C ASP A 61 -0.76 0.10 0.65
N VAL A 62 -0.01 1.15 0.33
CA VAL A 62 0.47 2.14 1.29
C VAL A 62 0.42 3.56 0.71
N ASP A 63 0.53 4.57 1.57
CA ASP A 63 0.58 6.00 1.17
C ASP A 63 -0.73 6.39 0.43
N PRO A 64 -1.82 6.69 1.16
CA PRO A 64 -3.15 6.92 0.58
C PRO A 64 -3.28 8.26 -0.16
N LEU A 65 -4.32 8.36 -1.00
CA LEU A 65 -4.80 9.60 -1.63
C LEU A 65 -3.73 10.36 -2.42
N LEU A 66 -2.92 9.63 -3.19
CA LEU A 66 -1.84 10.21 -3.99
C LEU A 66 -2.42 10.82 -5.27
N GLU A 67 -2.62 12.12 -5.29
CA GLU A 67 -3.13 12.82 -6.48
C GLU A 67 -2.12 12.70 -7.65
N PRO A 68 -2.46 12.04 -8.78
CA PRO A 68 -1.52 11.82 -9.90
C PRO A 68 -0.95 13.12 -10.49
N SER A 69 -1.72 14.21 -10.44
CA SER A 69 -1.33 15.54 -10.92
C SER A 69 -0.51 16.39 -9.93
N ASN A 70 -0.20 15.87 -8.74
CA ASN A 70 0.41 16.65 -7.67
C ASN A 70 1.88 17.06 -7.95
N GLY A 71 2.09 18.32 -8.33
CA GLY A 71 3.41 18.87 -8.57
C GLY A 71 4.17 19.24 -7.28
N PRO A 72 5.48 18.95 -7.16
CA PRO A 72 6.34 18.24 -8.10
C PRO A 72 6.24 16.71 -7.92
N ASN A 73 5.82 15.98 -8.96
CA ASN A 73 5.37 14.58 -8.84
C ASN A 73 6.43 13.64 -8.23
N TYR A 74 6.23 13.23 -6.98
CA TYR A 74 7.06 12.26 -6.26
C TYR A 74 6.24 11.52 -5.21
N PHE A 75 5.83 10.28 -5.52
CA PHE A 75 5.28 9.34 -4.54
C PHE A 75 6.22 8.16 -4.27
N PRO A 76 7.50 8.38 -3.90
CA PRO A 76 8.41 7.27 -3.70
C PRO A 76 8.05 6.49 -2.44
N PHE A 77 8.25 5.17 -2.45
CA PHE A 77 8.36 4.37 -1.23
C PHE A 77 9.47 4.93 -0.34
N ASP A 78 9.31 4.92 0.99
CA ASP A 78 10.35 5.43 1.90
C ASP A 78 11.51 4.43 2.00
N PRO A 79 12.77 4.80 1.66
CA PRO A 79 13.93 3.91 1.79
C PRO A 79 14.24 3.46 3.23
N GLU A 80 13.69 4.16 4.23
CA GLU A 80 13.88 3.82 5.64
C GLU A 80 12.88 2.76 6.12
N ILE A 81 11.76 2.56 5.42
CA ILE A 81 10.74 1.57 5.79
C ILE A 81 11.13 0.18 5.28
N VAL A 82 10.80 -0.85 6.06
CA VAL A 82 10.64 -2.22 5.56
C VAL A 82 9.16 -2.46 5.36
N TYR A 83 8.75 -2.67 4.12
CA TYR A 83 7.40 -3.10 3.78
C TYR A 83 7.38 -4.61 3.77
N ALA A 84 6.49 -5.23 4.52
CA ALA A 84 6.51 -6.67 4.74
C ALA A 84 5.13 -7.29 4.55
N ILE A 85 5.09 -8.42 3.86
CA ILE A 85 3.92 -9.31 3.80
C ILE A 85 4.28 -10.54 4.63
N ARG A 86 3.53 -10.75 5.72
CA ARG A 86 3.81 -11.77 6.73
C ARG A 86 2.78 -12.88 6.67
N ILE A 87 3.28 -14.11 6.83
CA ILE A 87 2.49 -15.33 6.78
C ILE A 87 2.73 -16.12 8.07
N ASP A 88 1.64 -16.48 8.73
CA ASP A 88 1.56 -17.50 9.79
C ASP A 88 0.99 -18.76 9.14
N ASN A 89 1.75 -19.85 9.17
CA ASN A 89 1.32 -21.14 8.61
C ASN A 89 1.21 -22.24 9.67
N ASN A 90 1.28 -21.89 10.95
CA ASN A 90 1.20 -22.82 12.07
C ASN A 90 0.08 -22.48 13.08
N HIS A 91 -0.63 -21.38 12.87
CA HIS A 91 -1.79 -20.89 13.61
C HIS A 91 -1.49 -20.33 15.01
N ASP A 92 -0.26 -19.86 15.26
CA ASP A 92 0.12 -19.21 16.53
C ASP A 92 0.03 -17.67 16.50
N ALA A 93 -0.39 -17.09 15.38
CA ALA A 93 -0.45 -15.65 15.08
C ALA A 93 0.92 -14.93 15.10
N VAL A 94 2.01 -15.67 14.97
CA VAL A 94 3.38 -15.20 14.75
C VAL A 94 3.79 -15.55 13.32
N ALA A 95 4.51 -14.63 12.67
CA ALA A 95 4.92 -14.87 11.29
C ALA A 95 6.01 -15.95 11.22
N ASP A 96 5.77 -17.00 10.44
CA ASP A 96 6.75 -18.01 10.06
C ASP A 96 7.56 -17.56 8.84
N LEU A 97 6.90 -16.84 7.92
CA LEU A 97 7.47 -16.32 6.68
C LEU A 97 7.21 -14.80 6.58
N SER A 98 8.16 -14.06 6.01
CA SER A 98 7.97 -12.65 5.68
C SER A 98 8.65 -12.32 4.36
N PHE A 99 7.88 -11.84 3.39
CA PHE A 99 8.44 -11.19 2.20
C PHE A 99 8.69 -9.73 2.53
N GLU A 100 9.95 -9.33 2.60
CA GLU A 100 10.38 -7.99 2.93
C GLU A 100 10.85 -7.24 1.68
N PHE A 101 10.33 -6.04 1.48
CA PHE A 101 10.64 -5.13 0.39
C PHE A 101 11.40 -3.91 0.92
N ARG A 102 12.55 -3.63 0.32
CA ARG A 102 13.42 -2.50 0.69
C ARG A 102 13.70 -1.66 -0.54
N PHE A 103 13.39 -0.37 -0.45
CA PHE A 103 13.56 0.57 -1.55
C PHE A 103 14.82 1.42 -1.38
N THR A 104 15.36 1.86 -2.51
CA THR A 104 16.42 2.84 -2.60
C THR A 104 16.04 3.87 -3.66
N THR A 105 16.40 5.13 -3.41
CA THR A 105 16.06 6.24 -4.29
C THR A 105 17.31 6.79 -4.95
N GLU A 106 17.30 6.85 -6.27
CA GLU A 106 18.31 7.44 -7.12
C GLU A 106 17.81 8.79 -7.64
N ILE A 107 18.49 9.89 -7.28
CA ILE A 107 18.25 11.20 -7.87
C ILE A 107 19.17 11.34 -9.09
N ARG A 108 18.56 11.37 -10.28
CA ARG A 108 19.27 11.38 -11.58
C ARG A 108 19.42 12.79 -12.15
N ALA A 109 18.52 13.70 -11.81
CA ALA A 109 18.56 15.08 -12.26
C ALA A 109 18.31 16.07 -11.08
N PRO A 110 19.30 16.30 -10.20
CA PRO A 110 19.13 17.06 -8.95
C PRO A 110 18.76 18.54 -9.14
N ASN A 111 18.89 19.07 -10.36
CA ASN A 111 18.53 20.45 -10.71
C ASN A 111 17.16 20.55 -11.39
N VAL A 112 16.45 19.44 -11.56
CA VAL A 112 15.09 19.40 -12.11
C VAL A 112 14.12 19.29 -10.95
N PHE A 113 13.19 20.24 -10.86
CA PHE A 113 12.27 20.32 -9.72
C PHE A 113 11.18 19.24 -9.75
N THR A 114 10.96 18.56 -10.88
CA THR A 114 9.94 17.52 -11.09
C THR A 114 10.56 16.13 -11.15
N GLY A 115 9.82 15.09 -10.75
CA GLY A 115 10.34 13.72 -10.78
C GLY A 115 10.43 13.09 -12.14
N PHE A 116 9.60 13.56 -13.06
CA PHE A 116 9.44 12.96 -14.37
C PHE A 116 9.25 14.06 -15.40
N VAL A 117 10.06 14.02 -16.46
CA VAL A 117 10.05 15.02 -17.53
C VAL A 117 10.30 14.32 -18.86
N GLY A 118 9.54 14.64 -19.89
CA GLY A 118 9.70 14.00 -21.20
C GLY A 118 8.67 14.50 -22.19
N ALA A 119 9.02 14.51 -23.48
CA ALA A 119 8.08 14.83 -24.54
C ALA A 119 8.56 14.31 -25.90
N GLY A 120 7.77 13.46 -26.56
CA GLY A 120 8.04 12.97 -27.90
C GLY A 120 9.48 12.45 -28.06
N SER A 121 10.19 12.93 -29.08
CA SER A 121 11.63 12.63 -29.31
C SER A 121 12.59 13.55 -28.56
N GLY A 122 12.09 14.35 -27.62
CA GLY A 122 12.82 15.41 -26.92
C GLY A 122 12.54 16.79 -27.51
N ILE A 123 12.69 17.83 -26.68
CA ILE A 123 12.50 19.23 -27.07
C ILE A 123 13.82 19.97 -26.85
N ALA A 124 14.30 20.60 -27.91
CA ALA A 124 15.50 21.44 -27.88
C ALA A 124 15.14 22.93 -27.85
N ALA A 125 16.09 23.74 -27.41
CA ALA A 125 15.98 25.19 -27.41
C ALA A 125 15.75 25.70 -28.85
N PRO A 126 14.81 26.64 -29.05
CA PRO A 126 14.46 27.12 -30.39
C PRO A 126 15.59 27.94 -31.01
N SER A 127 15.49 28.21 -32.32
CA SER A 127 16.48 28.97 -33.10
C SER A 127 16.74 30.39 -32.56
N ASN A 128 15.78 30.99 -31.86
CA ASN A 128 15.86 32.31 -31.25
C ASN A 128 16.19 32.27 -29.74
N SER A 129 16.65 31.13 -29.21
CA SER A 129 17.01 31.00 -27.80
C SER A 129 18.12 31.99 -27.42
N PRO A 130 17.91 32.83 -26.38
CA PRO A 130 18.91 33.80 -25.94
C PRO A 130 20.00 33.13 -25.07
N ALA A 131 21.16 33.78 -24.97
CA ALA A 131 22.18 33.38 -24.00
C ALA A 131 21.60 33.34 -22.56
N PRO A 132 22.00 32.37 -21.73
CA PRO A 132 23.10 31.42 -21.94
C PRO A 132 22.73 30.14 -22.69
N VAL A 133 21.47 29.95 -23.10
CA VAL A 133 21.00 28.71 -23.71
C VAL A 133 21.12 28.81 -25.23
N ALA A 134 22.10 28.11 -25.80
CA ALA A 134 22.29 28.07 -27.25
C ALA A 134 21.10 27.39 -27.95
N PRO A 135 20.71 27.84 -29.16
CA PRO A 135 19.79 27.08 -29.99
C PRO A 135 20.21 25.62 -30.15
N GLY A 136 19.25 24.70 -30.08
CA GLY A 136 19.51 23.25 -30.16
C GLY A 136 19.94 22.60 -28.84
N THR A 137 20.17 23.35 -27.76
CA THR A 137 20.41 22.75 -26.43
C THR A 137 19.20 21.90 -26.01
N PRO A 138 19.37 20.62 -25.64
CA PRO A 138 18.28 19.81 -25.12
C PRO A 138 17.68 20.43 -23.85
N LEU A 139 16.37 20.65 -23.84
CA LEU A 139 15.62 21.21 -22.70
C LEU A 139 14.77 20.15 -22.00
N ILE A 140 14.13 19.29 -22.79
CA ILE A 140 13.27 18.20 -22.31
C ILE A 140 13.76 16.92 -23.00
N PRO A 141 14.05 15.84 -22.26
CA PRO A 141 14.43 14.56 -22.85
C PRO A 141 13.26 13.94 -23.64
N PRO A 142 13.51 12.88 -24.41
CA PRO A 142 12.44 12.07 -24.99
C PRO A 142 11.42 11.62 -23.95
N ALA A 143 10.22 11.30 -24.42
CA ALA A 143 9.21 10.68 -23.57
C ALA A 143 9.73 9.36 -22.96
N ILE A 144 9.29 9.09 -21.74
CA ILE A 144 9.68 7.93 -20.96
C ILE A 144 8.99 6.70 -21.56
N THR A 145 9.81 5.74 -21.97
CA THR A 145 9.38 4.49 -22.62
C THR A 145 10.02 3.26 -21.98
N ALA A 146 10.99 3.47 -21.08
CA ALA A 146 11.63 2.40 -20.33
C ALA A 146 11.86 2.78 -18.87
N LEU A 147 11.79 1.78 -17.99
CA LEU A 147 12.13 1.94 -16.56
C LEU A 147 13.66 2.07 -16.33
N ASP A 148 14.46 1.50 -17.24
CA ASP A 148 15.93 1.58 -17.23
C ASP A 148 16.51 1.75 -18.64
N GLY A 149 17.78 2.12 -18.73
CA GLY A 149 18.49 2.22 -20.00
C GLY A 149 17.95 3.30 -20.93
N PRO A 150 18.15 3.15 -22.26
CA PRO A 150 17.58 4.06 -23.25
C PRO A 150 16.06 4.15 -23.16
N GLY A 151 15.51 5.36 -23.13
CA GLY A 151 14.08 5.62 -22.91
C GLY A 151 13.72 5.92 -21.45
N SER A 152 14.68 5.89 -20.53
CA SER A 152 14.50 6.23 -19.12
C SER A 152 15.02 7.63 -18.75
N GLU A 153 15.55 8.40 -19.70
CA GLU A 153 16.26 9.66 -19.46
C GLU A 153 15.39 10.71 -18.74
N GLY A 154 14.06 10.59 -18.89
CA GLY A 154 13.08 11.45 -18.24
C GLY A 154 12.79 11.17 -16.77
N LEU A 155 13.26 10.04 -16.22
CA LEU A 155 13.11 9.73 -14.79
C LEU A 155 14.18 10.52 -13.99
N SER A 156 13.81 11.70 -13.49
CA SER A 156 14.67 12.53 -12.63
C SER A 156 14.86 11.92 -11.24
N LEU A 157 13.91 11.11 -10.80
CA LEU A 157 14.01 10.18 -9.68
C LEU A 157 13.65 8.77 -10.14
N ARG A 158 14.40 7.78 -9.66
CA ARG A 158 14.09 6.37 -9.88
C ARG A 158 14.24 5.60 -8.58
N GLN A 159 13.35 4.63 -8.35
CA GLN A 159 13.50 3.73 -7.20
C GLN A 159 13.84 2.32 -7.64
N ARG A 160 14.77 1.72 -6.90
CA ARG A 160 15.05 0.30 -6.99
C ARG A 160 14.65 -0.39 -5.70
N TYR A 161 14.28 -1.66 -5.80
CA TYR A 161 13.94 -2.46 -4.64
C TYR A 161 14.55 -3.84 -4.64
N THR A 162 14.65 -4.38 -3.43
CA THR A 162 15.07 -5.74 -3.11
C THR A 162 13.89 -6.48 -2.49
N VAL A 163 13.74 -7.75 -2.85
CA VAL A 163 12.77 -8.67 -2.24
C VAL A 163 13.53 -9.75 -1.47
N THR A 164 13.26 -9.85 -0.18
CA THR A 164 13.91 -10.84 0.71
C THR A 164 12.84 -11.72 1.34
N LEU A 165 12.99 -13.04 1.22
CA LEU A 165 12.21 -13.99 2.01
C LEU A 165 12.91 -14.26 3.33
N VAL A 166 12.23 -13.98 4.43
CA VAL A 166 12.67 -14.29 5.79
C VAL A 166 11.88 -15.50 6.30
N GLN A 167 12.57 -16.54 6.75
CA GLN A 167 11.98 -17.75 7.34
C GLN A 167 12.67 -18.02 8.68
N GLY A 168 12.02 -17.66 9.78
CA GLY A 168 12.64 -17.65 11.10
C GLY A 168 13.91 -16.78 11.15
N ARG A 169 15.09 -17.41 11.21
CA ARG A 169 16.40 -16.72 11.22
C ARG A 169 17.07 -16.67 9.85
N GLN A 170 16.58 -17.42 8.89
CA GLN A 170 17.13 -17.45 7.54
C GLN A 170 16.59 -16.28 6.74
N GLN A 171 17.48 -15.61 6.01
CA GLN A 171 17.11 -14.58 5.04
C GLN A 171 17.65 -15.00 3.67
N THR A 172 16.77 -15.03 2.68
CA THR A 172 17.09 -15.38 1.30
C THR A 172 16.67 -14.22 0.41
N THR A 173 17.64 -13.54 -0.20
CA THR A 173 17.35 -12.55 -1.24
C THR A 173 16.74 -13.26 -2.44
N LEU A 174 15.50 -12.92 -2.80
CA LEU A 174 14.83 -13.44 -3.99
C LEU A 174 15.18 -12.62 -5.24
N ALA A 175 15.34 -11.30 -5.10
CA ALA A 175 15.73 -10.41 -6.18
C ALA A 175 16.30 -9.08 -5.65
N GLU A 176 17.19 -8.47 -6.42
CA GLU A 176 17.78 -7.16 -6.14
C GLU A 176 17.77 -6.27 -7.39
N GLY A 177 17.66 -4.96 -7.18
CA GLY A 177 17.81 -3.97 -8.26
C GLY A 177 16.59 -3.85 -9.18
N LEU A 178 15.46 -4.47 -8.83
CA LEU A 178 14.17 -4.32 -9.51
C LEU A 178 13.73 -2.86 -9.47
N ILE A 179 13.01 -2.38 -10.48
CA ILE A 179 12.62 -0.97 -10.57
C ILE A 179 11.15 -0.81 -10.20
N ALA A 180 10.87 0.09 -9.26
CA ALA A 180 9.48 0.42 -8.94
C ALA A 180 8.89 1.28 -10.07
N VAL A 181 7.68 0.96 -10.49
CA VAL A 181 6.98 1.70 -11.55
C VAL A 181 6.63 3.10 -11.03
N PRO A 182 7.09 4.17 -11.70
CA PRO A 182 6.85 5.54 -11.26
C PRO A 182 5.39 5.94 -11.47
N THR A 183 4.87 6.91 -10.71
CA THR A 183 3.52 7.45 -10.92
C THR A 183 3.27 7.94 -12.35
N ASN A 184 2.05 7.70 -12.86
CA ASN A 184 1.61 8.16 -14.16
C ASN A 184 1.40 9.68 -14.17
N VAL A 185 2.38 10.41 -14.69
CA VAL A 185 2.30 11.88 -14.81
C VAL A 185 1.63 12.36 -16.11
N GLY A 186 1.13 11.43 -16.92
CA GLY A 186 0.32 11.72 -18.10
C GLY A 186 1.02 11.49 -19.45
N PRO A 187 0.22 11.48 -20.52
CA PRO A 187 0.58 10.90 -21.82
C PRO A 187 1.64 11.67 -22.60
N ARG A 188 1.95 12.93 -22.24
CA ARG A 188 3.06 13.65 -22.86
C ARG A 188 4.42 13.09 -22.43
N THR A 189 4.54 12.79 -21.14
CA THR A 189 5.77 12.29 -20.52
C THR A 189 5.84 10.77 -20.61
N MET A 190 4.72 10.07 -20.42
CA MET A 190 4.60 8.61 -20.40
C MET A 190 3.50 8.16 -21.38
N PRO A 191 3.76 8.18 -22.71
CA PRO A 191 2.74 7.95 -23.73
C PRO A 191 2.19 6.52 -23.75
N ASP A 192 2.97 5.55 -23.28
CA ASP A 192 2.57 4.15 -23.12
C ASP A 192 2.83 3.70 -21.68
N TYR A 193 2.01 4.22 -20.76
CA TYR A 193 2.17 3.89 -19.33
C TYR A 193 1.87 2.42 -19.04
N ALA A 194 0.91 1.80 -19.76
CA ALA A 194 0.63 0.37 -19.63
C ALA A 194 1.87 -0.48 -19.97
N GLY A 195 2.58 -0.13 -21.04
CA GLY A 195 3.86 -0.76 -21.38
C GLY A 195 4.96 -0.55 -20.33
N LEU A 196 4.95 0.58 -19.60
CA LEU A 196 5.86 0.79 -18.46
C LEU A 196 5.48 -0.07 -17.26
N THR A 197 4.18 -0.21 -16.96
CA THR A 197 3.68 -1.09 -15.89
C THR A 197 4.09 -2.54 -16.13
N GLU A 198 3.92 -3.03 -17.37
CA GLU A 198 4.31 -4.40 -17.76
C GLU A 198 5.81 -4.66 -17.56
N GLN A 199 6.67 -3.68 -17.86
CA GLN A 199 8.12 -3.77 -17.60
C GLN A 199 8.46 -3.91 -16.11
N GLY A 200 7.57 -3.49 -15.21
CA GLY A 200 7.71 -3.57 -13.76
C GLY A 200 7.16 -4.87 -13.16
N VAL A 201 6.61 -5.77 -13.98
CA VAL A 201 6.18 -7.11 -13.55
C VAL A 201 7.36 -8.06 -13.70
N TYR A 202 7.95 -8.45 -12.57
CA TYR A 202 9.14 -9.29 -12.56
C TYR A 202 8.80 -10.73 -12.22
N HIS A 203 9.21 -11.66 -13.08
CA HIS A 203 9.21 -13.09 -12.79
C HIS A 203 10.54 -13.46 -12.13
N LEU A 204 10.47 -13.96 -10.90
CA LEU A 204 11.61 -14.39 -10.11
C LEU A 204 11.76 -15.91 -10.18
N ASP A 205 12.87 -16.41 -9.63
CA ASP A 205 13.07 -17.84 -9.44
C ASP A 205 11.97 -18.45 -8.54
N ASN A 206 11.85 -19.78 -8.59
CA ASN A 206 10.90 -20.55 -7.79
C ASN A 206 9.41 -20.18 -8.02
N GLY A 207 9.08 -19.64 -9.19
CA GLY A 207 7.68 -19.38 -9.58
C GLY A 207 7.04 -18.16 -8.91
N VAL A 208 7.84 -17.31 -8.25
CA VAL A 208 7.39 -16.06 -7.64
C VAL A 208 7.32 -14.95 -8.69
N ARG A 209 6.28 -14.12 -8.63
CA ARG A 209 6.13 -12.91 -9.47
C ARG A 209 5.92 -11.70 -8.56
N VAL A 210 6.56 -10.58 -8.85
CA VAL A 210 6.49 -9.37 -8.02
C VAL A 210 6.27 -8.11 -8.85
N PHE A 211 5.65 -7.12 -8.22
CA PHE A 211 5.47 -5.77 -8.73
C PHE A 211 5.54 -4.76 -7.58
N ALA A 212 6.08 -3.58 -7.83
CA ALA A 212 5.94 -2.44 -6.93
C ALA A 212 5.81 -1.15 -7.74
N GLY A 213 4.87 -0.28 -7.37
CA GLY A 213 4.68 0.98 -8.07
C GLY A 213 3.44 1.74 -7.62
N THR A 214 3.27 2.94 -8.16
CA THR A 214 2.07 3.75 -7.92
C THR A 214 0.96 3.32 -8.88
N VAL A 215 -0.21 3.01 -8.33
CA VAL A 215 -1.40 2.51 -9.07
C VAL A 215 -2.65 3.25 -8.60
N ASP A 216 -3.70 3.24 -9.42
CA ASP A 216 -5.04 3.70 -9.02
C ASP A 216 -5.49 2.91 -7.78
N ASP A 217 -6.13 3.57 -6.82
CA ASP A 217 -6.56 2.94 -5.57
C ASP A 217 -7.57 1.81 -5.89
N PRO A 218 -7.29 0.54 -5.55
CA PRO A 218 -8.21 -0.56 -5.84
C PRO A 218 -9.39 -0.61 -4.86
N PHE A 219 -9.36 0.18 -3.79
CA PHE A 219 -10.45 0.26 -2.84
C PHE A 219 -11.61 1.06 -3.41
N TRP A 220 -12.83 0.72 -2.97
CA TRP A 220 -14.05 1.39 -3.43
C TRP A 220 -14.98 1.59 -2.25
N ILE A 221 -15.25 2.85 -1.92
CA ILE A 221 -16.05 3.21 -0.75
C ILE A 221 -16.69 4.60 -0.92
N ASP A 222 -17.89 4.73 -0.37
CA ASP A 222 -18.53 6.02 -0.09
C ASP A 222 -18.07 6.48 1.30
N LEU A 223 -16.91 7.16 1.35
CA LEU A 223 -16.33 7.72 2.58
C LEU A 223 -17.29 8.76 3.19
N GLY A 224 -17.95 9.54 2.34
CA GLY A 224 -18.94 10.52 2.73
C GLY A 224 -20.03 9.91 3.59
N ALA A 225 -20.67 8.84 3.12
CA ALA A 225 -21.70 8.13 3.87
C ALA A 225 -21.14 7.31 5.04
N ALA A 226 -20.00 6.64 4.86
CA ALA A 226 -19.38 5.82 5.90
C ALA A 226 -19.07 6.66 7.15
N PHE A 227 -18.40 7.80 6.96
CA PHE A 227 -17.93 8.66 8.05
C PHE A 227 -18.89 9.80 8.41
N ASP A 228 -19.94 10.05 7.62
CA ASP A 228 -21.16 10.73 8.09
C ASP A 228 -22.02 9.76 8.92
N SER A 229 -21.45 9.13 9.94
CA SER A 229 -22.18 8.24 10.87
C SER A 229 -22.96 7.09 10.20
N LEU A 230 -22.37 6.43 9.20
CA LEU A 230 -22.97 5.33 8.45
C LEU A 230 -24.28 5.73 7.72
N ASN A 231 -24.35 6.94 7.18
CA ASN A 231 -25.52 7.55 6.54
C ASN A 231 -25.78 7.04 5.10
N PHE A 232 -25.59 5.75 4.85
CA PHE A 232 -25.71 5.16 3.51
C PHE A 232 -27.12 5.18 2.92
N ARG A 233 -28.16 5.02 3.75
CA ARG A 233 -29.55 4.83 3.29
C ARG A 233 -30.58 5.55 4.16
N PRO A 234 -31.72 5.97 3.58
CA PRO A 234 -32.75 6.70 4.30
C PRO A 234 -33.38 5.79 5.36
N GLY A 235 -33.62 6.34 6.55
CA GLY A 235 -34.23 5.58 7.64
C GLY A 235 -33.30 4.54 8.31
N ALA A 236 -32.01 4.47 7.92
CA ALA A 236 -31.01 3.76 8.71
C ALA A 236 -31.09 4.21 10.18
N PHE A 237 -31.18 3.24 11.10
CA PHE A 237 -31.30 3.48 12.54
C PHE A 237 -32.53 4.31 12.99
N ASN A 238 -33.54 4.50 12.12
CA ASN A 238 -34.78 5.23 12.40
C ASN A 238 -34.56 6.66 12.96
N THR A 239 -33.54 7.36 12.46
CA THR A 239 -33.15 8.69 12.94
C THR A 239 -34.01 9.83 12.40
N GLY A 240 -34.72 9.61 11.29
CA GLY A 240 -35.46 10.64 10.56
C GLY A 240 -34.58 11.58 9.73
N ILE A 241 -33.27 11.31 9.65
CA ILE A 241 -32.31 12.01 8.78
C ILE A 241 -32.25 11.25 7.44
N PRO A 242 -32.36 11.94 6.28
CA PRO A 242 -32.20 11.28 4.98
C PRO A 242 -30.78 10.73 4.76
N GLY A 243 -30.70 9.54 4.18
CA GLY A 243 -29.46 8.91 3.74
C GLY A 243 -28.90 9.55 2.47
N VAL A 244 -27.62 9.28 2.18
CA VAL A 244 -26.94 9.72 0.96
C VAL A 244 -27.61 9.14 -0.28
N LEU A 245 -27.97 7.85 -0.27
CA LEU A 245 -28.75 7.21 -1.34
C LEU A 245 -30.25 7.35 -1.06
N GLY A 246 -31.06 7.58 -2.09
CA GLY A 246 -32.52 7.43 -2.00
C GLY A 246 -32.98 5.97 -2.00
N ASP A 247 -34.22 5.68 -1.61
CA ASP A 247 -34.75 4.30 -1.53
C ASP A 247 -34.64 3.55 -2.88
N ASP A 248 -34.94 4.22 -4.00
CA ASP A 248 -34.82 3.64 -5.34
C ASP A 248 -33.36 3.34 -5.73
N GLN A 249 -32.40 4.15 -5.24
CA GLN A 249 -30.97 3.96 -5.50
C GLN A 249 -30.39 2.84 -4.62
N ASP A 250 -30.81 2.74 -3.36
CA ASP A 250 -30.45 1.64 -2.47
C ASP A 250 -31.01 0.30 -2.99
N GLU A 251 -32.23 0.27 -3.53
CA GLU A 251 -32.79 -0.91 -4.19
C GLU A 251 -32.06 -1.25 -5.51
N GLY A 252 -31.69 -0.22 -6.28
CA GLY A 252 -30.84 -0.37 -7.48
C GLY A 252 -29.48 -1.01 -7.15
N ASN A 253 -28.83 -0.55 -6.08
CA ASN A 253 -27.59 -1.14 -5.57
C ASN A 253 -27.78 -2.58 -5.09
N ARG A 254 -28.87 -2.88 -4.35
CA ARG A 254 -29.15 -4.26 -3.88
C ARG A 254 -29.38 -5.26 -5.00
N SER A 255 -29.92 -4.79 -6.12
CA SER A 255 -30.23 -5.64 -7.27
C SER A 255 -29.03 -5.88 -8.19
N ASP A 256 -27.86 -5.31 -7.89
CA ASP A 256 -26.65 -5.32 -8.73
C ASP A 256 -26.91 -4.85 -10.18
N THR A 257 -27.99 -4.11 -10.43
CA THR A 257 -28.37 -3.65 -11.78
C THR A 257 -27.80 -2.28 -12.11
N THR A 258 -27.47 -1.48 -11.10
CA THR A 258 -26.82 -0.17 -11.23
C THR A 258 -26.08 0.13 -9.94
N ASN A 259 -24.84 0.61 -10.03
CA ASN A 259 -24.07 1.07 -8.87
C ASN A 259 -24.18 2.60 -8.74
N PHE A 260 -24.87 3.05 -7.70
CA PHE A 260 -25.11 4.44 -7.37
C PHE A 260 -24.18 4.97 -6.27
N ALA A 261 -23.45 4.10 -5.56
CA ALA A 261 -22.57 4.62 -4.52
C ALA A 261 -21.36 5.31 -5.17
N PRO A 262 -20.92 6.46 -4.63
CA PRO A 262 -19.74 7.15 -5.11
C PRO A 262 -18.49 6.33 -4.78
N ASP A 263 -17.50 6.46 -5.66
CA ASP A 263 -16.12 6.08 -5.39
C ASP A 263 -15.39 7.35 -4.93
N ASP A 264 -15.22 7.52 -3.62
CA ASP A 264 -14.58 8.73 -3.08
C ASP A 264 -13.04 8.72 -3.23
N VAL A 265 -12.44 7.58 -3.59
CA VAL A 265 -11.00 7.46 -3.85
C VAL A 265 -10.66 7.46 -5.35
N ALA A 266 -11.68 7.41 -6.22
CA ALA A 266 -11.51 7.51 -7.67
C ALA A 266 -10.60 8.68 -8.08
N GLY A 267 -9.60 8.36 -8.91
CA GLY A 267 -8.65 9.34 -9.43
C GLY A 267 -7.50 9.68 -8.47
N PHE A 268 -7.47 9.07 -7.29
CA PHE A 268 -6.28 9.02 -6.45
C PHE A 268 -5.55 7.69 -6.60
N ASN A 269 -4.24 7.73 -6.40
CA ASN A 269 -3.40 6.55 -6.39
C ASN A 269 -3.04 6.12 -4.97
N VAL A 270 -2.55 4.89 -4.86
CA VAL A 270 -1.78 4.34 -3.75
C VAL A 270 -0.43 3.82 -4.26
N ASN A 271 0.50 3.54 -3.35
CA ASN A 271 1.70 2.79 -3.65
C ASN A 271 1.48 1.31 -3.34
N ALA A 272 1.45 0.48 -4.38
CA ALA A 272 1.18 -0.95 -4.27
C ALA A 272 2.46 -1.79 -4.31
N ILE A 273 2.50 -2.82 -3.48
CA ILE A 273 3.48 -3.90 -3.52
C ILE A 273 2.72 -5.21 -3.70
N ALA A 274 2.88 -5.86 -4.84
CA ALA A 274 2.23 -7.13 -5.14
C ALA A 274 3.25 -8.27 -5.26
N ILE A 275 2.87 -9.43 -4.73
CA ILE A 275 3.60 -10.68 -4.87
C ILE A 275 2.63 -11.83 -5.12
N GLU A 276 2.90 -12.62 -6.15
CA GLU A 276 2.28 -13.90 -6.38
C GLU A 276 3.31 -15.00 -6.06
N ALA A 277 2.96 -15.91 -5.16
CA ALA A 277 3.85 -16.97 -4.69
C ALA A 277 3.19 -18.35 -4.79
N PRO A 278 3.94 -19.43 -5.09
CA PRO A 278 3.41 -20.79 -5.02
C PRO A 278 2.87 -21.13 -3.64
N ILE A 279 1.74 -21.85 -3.57
CA ILE A 279 1.16 -22.33 -2.30
C ILE A 279 2.17 -23.17 -1.52
N THR A 280 2.98 -23.98 -2.22
CA THR A 280 4.04 -24.81 -1.61
C THR A 280 5.19 -24.00 -0.99
N LEU A 281 5.30 -22.70 -1.28
CA LEU A 281 6.22 -21.81 -0.56
C LEU A 281 5.63 -21.31 0.77
N LEU A 282 4.30 -21.34 0.90
CA LEU A 282 3.54 -20.71 1.98
C LEU A 282 3.11 -21.72 3.05
N THR A 283 2.80 -22.95 2.67
CA THR A 283 2.37 -24.02 3.58
C THR A 283 3.53 -24.53 4.43
N ALA A 284 3.23 -24.90 5.68
CA ALA A 284 4.25 -25.26 6.67
C ALA A 284 5.11 -26.49 6.29
N ASP A 285 4.54 -27.41 5.50
CA ASP A 285 5.19 -28.64 5.06
C ASP A 285 5.65 -28.61 3.59
N GLY A 286 5.40 -27.50 2.90
CA GLY A 286 5.75 -27.30 1.50
C GLY A 286 4.88 -28.05 0.49
N HIS A 287 3.69 -28.53 0.87
CA HIS A 287 2.77 -29.22 -0.03
C HIS A 287 1.50 -28.41 -0.31
N PHE A 288 0.83 -28.76 -1.39
CA PHE A 288 -0.51 -28.27 -1.68
C PHE A 288 -1.53 -29.08 -0.88
N HIS A 289 -2.46 -28.40 -0.24
CA HIS A 289 -3.54 -28.97 0.55
C HIS A 289 -4.89 -28.47 0.04
N THR A 290 -5.93 -29.30 0.12
CA THR A 290 -7.29 -28.87 -0.22
C THR A 290 -7.86 -27.96 0.86
N ALA A 291 -8.81 -27.09 0.50
CA ALA A 291 -9.31 -26.02 1.38
C ALA A 291 -9.98 -26.51 2.68
N ASP A 292 -10.34 -27.79 2.78
CA ASP A 292 -10.91 -28.43 3.97
C ASP A 292 -9.84 -28.96 4.95
N GLU A 293 -8.57 -28.97 4.55
CA GLU A 293 -7.46 -29.37 5.41
C GLU A 293 -6.96 -28.18 6.24
N PRO A 294 -6.74 -28.34 7.57
CA PRO A 294 -6.18 -27.28 8.39
C PRO A 294 -4.84 -26.72 7.88
N LEU A 295 -4.02 -27.56 7.23
CA LEU A 295 -2.73 -27.18 6.64
C LEU A 295 -2.86 -26.27 5.41
N ALA A 296 -4.05 -26.17 4.79
CA ALA A 296 -4.34 -25.19 3.74
C ALA A 296 -4.62 -23.79 4.29
N THR A 297 -4.84 -23.66 5.61
CA THR A 297 -5.16 -22.37 6.24
C THR A 297 -3.89 -21.64 6.64
N ILE A 298 -3.75 -20.39 6.19
CA ILE A 298 -2.68 -19.47 6.58
C ILE A 298 -3.28 -18.17 7.14
N GLY A 299 -2.61 -17.57 8.12
CA GLY A 299 -2.79 -16.18 8.49
C GLY A 299 -1.90 -15.29 7.64
N ALA A 300 -2.41 -14.16 7.15
CA ALA A 300 -1.62 -13.21 6.36
C ALA A 300 -1.94 -11.76 6.76
N TRP A 301 -0.91 -10.91 6.78
CA TRP A 301 -1.05 -9.48 7.02
C TRP A 301 0.11 -8.67 6.44
N GLY A 302 -0.17 -7.42 6.07
CA GLY A 302 0.83 -6.41 5.79
C GLY A 302 1.44 -5.82 7.07
N ALA A 303 2.70 -5.41 7.00
CA ALA A 303 3.36 -4.68 8.08
C ALA A 303 4.36 -3.66 7.52
N THR A 304 4.44 -2.50 8.17
CA THR A 304 5.49 -1.50 7.92
C THR A 304 6.37 -1.38 9.15
N LEU A 305 7.69 -1.36 8.93
CA LEU A 305 8.68 -1.27 10.01
C LEU A 305 9.66 -0.15 9.78
N ARG A 306 10.05 0.55 10.84
CA ARG A 306 11.09 1.60 10.81
C ARG A 306 12.25 1.31 11.76
N PRO A 307 13.43 1.88 11.49
CA PRO A 307 14.50 1.99 12.48
C PRO A 307 14.00 2.62 13.79
N ARG A 308 14.30 1.97 14.92
CA ARG A 308 13.89 2.43 16.26
C ARG A 308 14.40 3.84 16.61
N SER A 309 15.48 4.30 15.98
CA SER A 309 15.98 5.65 16.13
C SER A 309 16.67 6.14 14.85
N LYS A 310 16.59 7.46 14.66
CA LYS A 310 17.19 8.21 13.55
C LYS A 310 17.91 9.42 14.13
N ALA A 311 19.22 9.53 13.87
CA ALA A 311 20.04 10.61 14.42
C ALA A 311 20.80 11.36 13.31
N TYR A 312 20.54 12.66 13.20
CA TYR A 312 21.31 13.57 12.35
C TYR A 312 22.47 14.14 13.15
N ARG A 313 23.70 14.00 12.65
CA ARG A 313 24.89 14.52 13.32
C ARG A 313 25.26 15.92 12.84
N ARG A 314 25.07 16.18 11.55
CA ARG A 314 25.35 17.46 10.90
C ARG A 314 24.32 17.72 9.78
N PRO A 315 24.02 18.99 9.47
CA PRO A 315 23.23 19.33 8.29
C PRO A 315 23.87 18.75 7.02
N GLY A 316 23.06 18.10 6.17
CA GLY A 316 23.50 17.55 4.88
C GLY A 316 24.16 16.16 4.92
N GLU A 317 24.42 15.58 6.08
CA GLU A 317 24.88 14.18 6.21
C GLU A 317 23.70 13.21 6.28
N SER A 318 23.86 12.01 5.71
CA SER A 318 22.88 10.94 5.87
C SER A 318 22.66 10.61 7.35
N PRO A 319 21.40 10.42 7.79
CA PRO A 319 21.12 10.09 9.18
C PRO A 319 21.73 8.73 9.55
N LYS A 320 22.14 8.60 10.81
CA LYS A 320 22.45 7.28 11.39
C LYS A 320 21.16 6.62 11.84
N LEU A 321 20.82 5.51 11.20
CA LEU A 321 19.64 4.70 11.51
C LEU A 321 20.01 3.56 12.48
N SER A 322 19.09 3.24 13.39
CA SER A 322 19.16 2.02 14.21
C SER A 322 19.04 0.77 13.32
N PRO A 323 19.88 -0.27 13.52
CA PRO A 323 19.69 -1.54 12.83
C PRO A 323 18.49 -2.33 13.40
N ARG A 324 17.98 -1.96 14.57
CA ARG A 324 16.77 -2.56 15.15
C ARG A 324 15.55 -1.89 14.56
N LEU A 325 14.71 -2.69 13.93
CA LEU A 325 13.42 -2.29 13.39
C LEU A 325 12.33 -2.35 14.46
N THR A 326 11.29 -1.55 14.28
CA THR A 326 10.07 -1.54 15.09
C THR A 326 8.90 -1.46 14.13
N GLN A 327 7.93 -2.35 14.31
CA GLN A 327 6.70 -2.32 13.54
C GLN A 327 5.91 -1.06 13.91
N ILE A 328 5.55 -0.29 12.90
CA ILE A 328 4.80 0.95 13.02
C ILE A 328 3.31 0.67 12.79
N GLN A 329 3.01 -0.24 11.85
CA GLN A 329 1.66 -0.67 11.55
C GLN A 329 1.64 -2.15 11.14
N ARG A 330 0.48 -2.77 11.34
CA ARG A 330 0.11 -4.05 10.72
C ARG A 330 -1.35 -4.00 10.30
N MET A 331 -1.69 -4.67 9.21
CA MET A 331 -3.07 -4.76 8.74
C MET A 331 -3.33 -6.10 8.08
N GLY A 332 -4.42 -6.77 8.50
CA GLY A 332 -4.96 -7.96 7.85
C GLY A 332 -6.04 -7.58 6.85
N ASN A 333 -7.29 -7.99 7.07
CA ASN A 333 -8.40 -7.60 6.19
C ASN A 333 -8.82 -6.13 6.40
N PRO A 334 -8.85 -5.29 5.34
CA PRO A 334 -9.06 -3.85 5.44
C PRO A 334 -10.44 -3.45 6.01
N LEU A 335 -11.53 -4.07 5.53
CA LEU A 335 -12.91 -3.76 5.94
C LEU A 335 -13.15 -3.97 7.45
N PHE A 336 -12.42 -4.89 8.06
CA PHE A 336 -12.55 -5.14 9.49
C PHE A 336 -11.93 -4.03 10.33
N ASN A 337 -10.86 -3.40 9.84
CA ASN A 337 -10.18 -2.34 10.56
C ASN A 337 -10.85 -0.98 10.36
N GLU A 338 -11.34 -0.66 9.17
CA GLU A 338 -11.86 0.69 8.86
C GLU A 338 -13.25 0.98 9.47
N LEU A 339 -14.12 -0.02 9.58
CA LEU A 339 -15.52 0.17 10.01
C LEU A 339 -15.89 -0.49 11.36
N LEU A 340 -15.16 -1.52 11.79
CA LEU A 340 -15.58 -2.38 12.92
C LEU A 340 -14.66 -2.30 14.14
N ILE A 341 -13.36 -2.05 13.95
CA ILE A 341 -12.41 -1.82 15.04
C ILE A 341 -11.99 -0.36 15.04
N GLY A 342 -12.48 0.41 16.02
CA GLY A 342 -11.93 1.74 16.27
C GLY A 342 -10.46 1.63 16.74
N THR A 343 -9.59 2.46 16.17
CA THR A 343 -8.18 2.60 16.59
C THR A 343 -8.03 3.33 17.91
#